data_AF-A0AA35TCR4-F1
#
_entry.id   AF-A0AA35TCR4-F1
#
_cell.length_a   1.000
_cell.length_b   1.000
_cell.length_c   1.000
_cell.angle_alpha   90.00
_cell.angle_beta   90.00
_cell.angle_gamma   90.00
#
_symmetry.space_group_name_H-M   'P 1'
#
loop_
_entity.id
_entity.type
_entity.pdbx_description
1 polymer ?
#
loop_
_entity_poly.entity_id
_entity_poly.type
_entity_poly.pdbx_seq_one_letter_code
_entity_poly.pdbx_strand_id
1 'polypeptide(L)'
;MMKGGIIMDVVNADQARIAEEAGACAVMALERVPADIRRDGGVARMADPEKVKKIKDAVTIPVMAKCRIGHFVEAQILETLNVDFIDESEVLTPADEENHIDKTVFKIPFVCGARNLGEALRRIAEGAAMIRTKGEAGTGN
;
A
#
# COMPACT_ATOMS: atom_id res chain seq x y z
N MET A 1 -8.76 -14.35 1.23
CA MET A 1 -9.65 -13.92 2.33
C MET A 1 -10.12 -12.46 2.23
N MET A 2 -9.62 -11.62 1.31
CA MET A 2 -9.98 -10.19 1.25
C MET A 2 -11.22 -9.85 0.39
N LYS A 3 -11.68 -10.78 -0.47
CA LYS A 3 -12.83 -10.55 -1.35
C LYS A 3 -14.08 -10.29 -0.50
N GLY A 4 -14.76 -9.17 -0.78
CA GLY A 4 -15.98 -8.76 -0.07
C GLY A 4 -15.74 -8.00 1.24
N GLY A 5 -14.48 -7.73 1.62
CA GLY A 5 -14.14 -6.95 2.81
C GLY A 5 -13.65 -5.53 2.51
N ILE A 6 -13.39 -4.77 3.57
CA ILE A 6 -12.86 -3.42 3.53
C ILE A 6 -11.41 -3.42 4.01
N ILE A 7 -10.53 -2.75 3.26
CA ILE A 7 -9.15 -2.48 3.68
C ILE A 7 -9.08 -1.03 4.16
N MET A 8 -8.58 -0.79 5.36
CA MET A 8 -8.54 0.55 5.96
C MET A 8 -7.11 1.09 6.07
N ASP A 9 -6.90 2.31 5.60
CA ASP A 9 -5.65 3.06 5.79
C ASP A 9 -5.50 3.45 7.27
N VAL A 10 -4.33 3.18 7.86
CA VAL A 10 -4.01 3.50 9.27
C VAL A 10 -2.58 4.05 9.41
N VAL A 11 -2.38 4.98 10.34
CA VAL A 11 -1.07 5.63 10.58
C VAL A 11 -0.44 5.28 11.93
N ASN A 12 -1.14 4.51 12.77
CA ASN A 12 -0.62 4.06 14.07
C ASN A 12 -1.35 2.77 14.55
N ALA A 13 -0.82 2.17 15.62
CA ALA A 13 -1.35 0.96 16.22
C ALA A 13 -2.80 1.10 16.74
N ASP A 14 -3.17 2.27 17.26
CA ASP A 14 -4.51 2.48 17.81
C ASP A 14 -5.57 2.49 16.71
N GLN A 15 -5.29 3.16 15.58
CA GLN A 15 -6.14 3.10 14.39
C GLN A 15 -6.22 1.69 13.81
N ALA A 16 -5.12 0.93 13.85
CA ALA A 16 -5.12 -0.46 13.39
C ALA A 16 -6.10 -1.33 14.20
N ARG A 17 -6.08 -1.20 15.55
CA ARG A 17 -7.04 -1.91 16.41
C ARG A 17 -8.48 -1.48 16.13
N ILE A 18 -8.74 -0.18 15.99
CA ILE A 18 -10.08 0.32 15.65
C ILE A 18 -10.55 -0.26 14.31
N ALA A 19 -9.68 -0.34 13.30
CA ALA A 19 -10.02 -0.89 12.01
C ALA A 19 -10.38 -2.39 12.10
N GLU A 20 -9.60 -3.17 12.86
CA GLU A 20 -9.87 -4.59 13.11
C GLU A 20 -11.19 -4.79 13.87
N GLU A 21 -11.42 -4.04 14.95
CA GLU A 21 -12.67 -4.07 15.72
C GLU A 21 -13.89 -3.66 14.89
N ALA A 22 -13.72 -2.76 13.93
CA ALA A 22 -14.74 -2.34 12.97
C ALA A 22 -14.99 -3.37 11.85
N GLY A 23 -14.25 -4.48 11.81
CA GLY A 23 -14.43 -5.55 10.83
C GLY A 23 -13.68 -5.36 9.51
N ALA A 24 -12.61 -4.55 9.49
CA ALA A 24 -11.71 -4.51 8.34
C ALA A 24 -11.13 -5.90 8.06
N CYS A 25 -11.01 -6.27 6.77
CA CYS A 25 -10.41 -7.55 6.40
C CYS A 25 -8.88 -7.49 6.28
N ALA A 26 -8.32 -6.28 6.24
CA ALA A 26 -6.90 -5.95 6.29
C ALA A 26 -6.72 -4.46 6.62
N VAL A 27 -5.51 -4.09 7.03
CA VAL A 27 -5.11 -2.68 7.20
C VAL A 27 -3.99 -2.30 6.24
N MET A 28 -3.93 -1.04 5.84
CA MET A 28 -2.87 -0.48 5.02
C MET A 28 -2.07 0.51 5.89
N ALA A 29 -0.79 0.19 6.14
CA ALA A 29 0.11 0.99 6.94
C ALA A 29 0.78 2.09 6.09
N LEU A 30 0.70 3.34 6.56
CA LEU A 30 1.28 4.51 5.91
C LEU A 30 1.74 5.55 6.93
N GLU A 31 2.63 6.44 6.48
CA GLU A 31 3.16 7.51 7.34
C GLU A 31 2.10 8.58 7.63
N ARG A 32 1.34 8.96 6.60
CA ARG A 32 0.32 10.02 6.58
C ARG A 32 -0.79 9.65 5.62
N VAL A 33 -2.05 9.95 5.96
CA VAL A 33 -3.20 9.65 5.09
C VAL A 33 -3.15 10.48 3.80
N PRO A 34 -3.75 10.01 2.68
CA PRO A 34 -3.69 10.72 1.40
C PRO A 34 -4.15 12.19 1.47
N ALA A 35 -5.15 12.49 2.31
CA ALA A 35 -5.63 13.85 2.53
C ALA A 35 -4.54 14.76 3.16
N ASP A 36 -3.78 14.25 4.14
CA ASP A 36 -2.67 14.98 4.76
C ASP A 36 -1.50 15.13 3.79
N ILE A 37 -1.18 14.09 3.01
CA ILE A 37 -0.15 14.16 1.96
C ILE A 37 -0.45 15.29 0.98
N ARG A 38 -1.71 15.43 0.54
CA ARG A 38 -2.14 16.51 -0.35
C ARG A 38 -2.05 17.89 0.30
N ARG A 39 -2.49 18.02 1.56
CA ARG A 39 -2.51 19.29 2.30
C ARG A 39 -1.09 19.79 2.56
N ASP A 40 -0.22 18.92 3.07
CA ASP A 40 1.10 19.30 3.56
C ASP A 40 2.15 19.33 2.44
N GLY A 41 1.90 18.60 1.34
CA GLY A 41 2.82 18.49 0.22
C GLY A 41 4.14 17.78 0.58
N GLY A 42 5.17 18.08 -0.22
CA GLY A 42 6.50 17.49 -0.09
C GLY A 42 6.60 16.06 -0.64
N VAL A 43 7.67 15.36 -0.27
CA VAL A 43 7.93 13.99 -0.74
C VAL A 43 7.27 12.98 0.19
N ALA A 44 6.36 12.18 -0.35
CA ALA A 44 5.75 11.06 0.34
C ALA A 44 6.48 9.76 0.01
N ARG A 45 6.90 9.02 1.05
CA ARG A 45 7.70 7.79 0.95
C ARG A 45 7.03 6.63 1.69
N MET A 46 7.65 5.46 1.66
CA MET A 46 7.31 4.33 2.53
C MET A 46 7.28 4.78 4.01
N ALA A 47 6.36 4.21 4.79
CA ALA A 47 6.29 4.43 6.24
C ALA A 47 7.56 3.93 6.95
N ASP A 48 7.88 4.53 8.09
CA ASP A 48 8.99 4.07 8.91
C ASP A 48 8.82 2.57 9.25
N PRO A 49 9.84 1.72 9.04
CA PRO A 49 9.80 0.31 9.42
C PRO A 49 9.34 0.05 10.86
N GLU A 50 9.68 0.91 11.81
CA GLU A 50 9.24 0.80 13.20
C GLU A 50 7.72 0.97 13.33
N LYS A 51 7.14 1.91 12.57
CA LYS A 51 5.69 2.13 12.52
C LYS A 51 4.96 0.94 11.92
N VAL A 52 5.48 0.39 10.81
CA VAL A 52 4.90 -0.81 10.17
C VAL A 52 4.91 -1.99 11.14
N LYS A 53 6.02 -2.22 11.86
CA LYS A 53 6.10 -3.26 12.90
C LYS A 53 5.06 -3.05 14.00
N LYS A 54 4.96 -1.84 14.56
CA LYS A 54 3.98 -1.52 15.61
C LYS A 54 2.54 -1.76 15.17
N ILE A 55 2.18 -1.42 13.92
CA ILE A 55 0.85 -1.68 13.37
C ILE A 55 0.62 -3.20 13.26
N LYS A 56 1.61 -3.92 12.73
CA LYS A 56 1.52 -5.37 12.55
C LYS A 56 1.42 -6.13 13.86
N ASP A 57 2.13 -5.70 14.90
CA ASP A 57 2.06 -6.29 16.25
C ASP A 57 0.73 -5.98 16.96
N ALA A 58 -0.04 -4.99 16.46
CA ALA A 58 -1.27 -4.53 17.09
C ALA A 58 -2.54 -5.26 16.64
N VAL A 59 -2.50 -5.99 15.51
CA VAL A 59 -3.67 -6.63 14.89
C VAL A 59 -3.37 -8.06 14.45
N THR A 60 -4.42 -8.85 14.25
CA THR A 60 -4.34 -10.22 13.72
C THR A 60 -4.71 -10.34 12.25
N ILE A 61 -5.42 -9.34 11.71
CA ILE A 61 -5.73 -9.23 10.28
C ILE A 61 -4.49 -8.87 9.44
N PRO A 62 -4.46 -9.21 8.14
CA PRO A 62 -3.36 -8.88 7.24
C PRO A 62 -3.00 -7.39 7.25
N VAL A 63 -1.69 -7.11 7.21
CA VAL A 63 -1.13 -5.76 7.17
C VAL A 63 -0.43 -5.55 5.84
N MET A 64 -0.93 -4.60 5.08
CA MET A 64 -0.33 -4.11 3.83
C MET A 64 0.50 -2.86 4.10
N ALA A 65 1.43 -2.53 3.21
CA ALA A 65 2.16 -1.27 3.27
C ALA A 65 2.46 -0.71 1.87
N LYS A 66 2.56 0.62 1.78
CA LYS A 66 2.82 1.32 0.51
C LYS A 66 4.31 1.49 0.25
N CYS A 67 4.72 1.28 -1.00
CA CYS A 67 6.01 1.73 -1.53
C CYS A 67 5.80 2.69 -2.70
N ARG A 68 6.83 3.48 -3.01
CA ARG A 68 6.82 4.38 -4.17
C ARG A 68 6.89 3.59 -5.47
N ILE A 69 6.25 4.12 -6.51
CA ILE A 69 6.33 3.57 -7.88
C ILE A 69 7.80 3.44 -8.29
N GLY A 70 8.18 2.24 -8.75
CA GLY A 70 9.54 1.91 -9.20
C GLY A 70 10.57 1.71 -8.09
N HIS A 71 10.24 1.96 -6.81
CA HIS A 71 11.21 1.88 -5.72
C HIS A 71 11.37 0.46 -5.16
N PHE A 72 11.98 -0.44 -5.94
CA PHE A 72 12.14 -1.85 -5.57
C PHE A 72 12.88 -2.07 -4.23
N VAL A 73 13.77 -1.18 -3.80
CA VAL A 73 14.44 -1.28 -2.49
C VAL A 73 13.48 -1.02 -1.31
N GLU A 74 12.48 -0.15 -1.48
CA GLU A 74 11.45 0.03 -0.44
C GLU A 74 10.61 -1.24 -0.34
N ALA A 75 10.27 -1.85 -1.48
CA ALA A 75 9.59 -3.14 -1.50
C ALA A 75 10.41 -4.26 -0.85
N GLN A 76 11.73 -4.32 -1.05
CA GLN A 76 12.61 -5.31 -0.39
C GLN A 76 12.63 -5.13 1.14
N ILE A 77 12.61 -3.88 1.63
CA ILE A 77 12.49 -3.60 3.06
C ILE A 77 11.15 -4.11 3.58
N LEU A 78 10.04 -3.77 2.91
CA LEU A 78 8.71 -4.24 3.30
C LEU A 78 8.59 -5.76 3.27
N GLU A 79 9.19 -6.42 2.27
CA GLU A 79 9.25 -7.88 2.18
C GLU A 79 9.97 -8.48 3.40
N THR A 80 11.07 -7.87 3.83
CA THR A 80 11.83 -8.29 5.02
C THR A 80 11.05 -8.06 6.33
N LEU A 81 10.18 -7.05 6.37
CA LEU A 81 9.23 -6.82 7.47
C LEU A 81 8.07 -7.84 7.47
N ASN A 82 8.01 -8.70 6.45
CA ASN A 82 6.99 -9.72 6.24
C ASN A 82 5.57 -9.12 6.17
N VAL A 83 5.37 -7.96 5.56
CA VAL A 83 4.01 -7.46 5.31
C VAL A 83 3.25 -8.44 4.41
N ASP A 84 1.93 -8.51 4.54
CA ASP A 84 1.16 -9.50 3.80
C ASP A 84 1.04 -9.13 2.31
N PHE A 85 0.98 -7.84 2.00
CA PHE A 85 0.97 -7.29 0.63
C PHE A 85 1.71 -5.97 0.56
N ILE A 86 2.27 -5.68 -0.61
CA ILE A 86 2.88 -4.38 -0.94
C ILE A 86 1.98 -3.63 -1.93
N ASP A 87 1.65 -2.37 -1.64
CA ASP A 87 0.93 -1.50 -2.57
C ASP A 87 1.91 -0.54 -3.26
N GLU A 88 2.21 -0.81 -4.54
CA GLU A 88 3.00 0.10 -5.38
C GLU A 88 2.11 1.28 -5.79
N SER A 89 2.25 2.39 -5.07
CA SER A 89 1.17 3.37 -4.95
C SER A 89 1.51 4.72 -5.56
N GLU A 90 0.62 5.18 -6.45
CA GLU A 90 0.61 6.52 -7.05
C GLU A 90 0.29 7.65 -6.05
N VAL A 91 -0.13 7.31 -4.84
CA VAL A 91 -0.34 8.28 -3.75
C VAL A 91 1.00 8.77 -3.18
N LEU A 92 2.05 7.94 -3.29
CA LEU A 92 3.40 8.34 -2.88
C LEU A 92 4.12 8.99 -4.06
N THR A 93 5.16 9.77 -3.78
CA THR A 93 5.95 10.42 -4.83
C THR A 93 6.67 9.34 -5.64
N PRO A 94 6.51 9.25 -6.97
CA PRO A 94 7.22 8.28 -7.79
C PRO A 94 8.73 8.33 -7.57
N ALA A 95 9.38 7.17 -7.55
CA ALA A 95 10.84 7.07 -7.51
C ALA A 95 11.44 6.82 -8.88
N ASP A 96 10.68 6.17 -9.77
CA ASP A 96 10.95 6.02 -11.18
C ASP A 96 9.70 6.51 -11.95
N GLU A 97 9.90 7.40 -12.91
CA GLU A 97 8.83 7.98 -13.73
C GLU A 97 8.48 7.11 -14.95
N GLU A 98 9.38 6.20 -15.33
CA GLU A 98 9.26 5.37 -16.53
C GLU A 98 8.82 3.94 -16.20
N ASN A 99 9.33 3.38 -15.11
CA ASN A 99 9.19 1.96 -14.80
C ASN A 99 8.48 1.71 -13.47
N HIS A 100 7.69 0.64 -13.44
CA HIS A 100 7.20 0.05 -12.21
C HIS A 100 8.13 -1.08 -11.77
N ILE A 101 8.00 -1.51 -10.52
CA ILE A 101 8.76 -2.63 -9.96
C ILE A 101 8.44 -3.90 -10.77
N ASP A 102 9.46 -4.69 -11.13
CA ASP A 102 9.26 -6.09 -11.53
C ASP A 102 8.84 -6.88 -10.29
N LYS A 103 7.55 -7.20 -10.19
CA LYS A 103 6.96 -7.83 -9.00
C LYS A 103 7.13 -9.34 -9.02
N THR A 104 7.57 -9.92 -10.15
CA THR A 104 7.72 -11.37 -10.31
C THR A 104 8.90 -11.95 -9.51
N VAL A 105 9.85 -11.11 -9.12
CA VAL A 105 11.03 -11.50 -8.33
C VAL A 105 10.77 -11.50 -6.82
N PHE A 106 9.61 -11.01 -6.38
CA PHE A 106 9.23 -10.96 -4.97
C PHE A 106 8.35 -12.15 -4.59
N LYS A 107 8.46 -12.58 -3.34
CA LYS A 107 7.59 -13.63 -2.76
C LYS A 107 6.29 -13.04 -2.22
N ILE A 108 6.33 -11.79 -1.76
CA ILE A 108 5.15 -11.09 -1.23
C ILE A 108 4.32 -10.54 -2.40
N PRO A 109 2.99 -10.74 -2.39
CA PRO A 109 2.11 -10.26 -3.46
C PRO A 109 1.98 -8.74 -3.48
N PHE A 110 1.79 -8.19 -4.69
CA PHE A 110 1.59 -6.76 -4.89
C PHE A 110 0.15 -6.40 -5.24
N VAL A 111 -0.26 -5.25 -4.73
CA VAL A 111 -1.45 -4.48 -5.13
C VAL A 111 -0.98 -3.31 -6.00
N CYS A 112 -1.63 -3.07 -7.14
CA CYS A 112 -1.33 -1.90 -7.98
C CYS A 112 -2.59 -1.14 -8.37
N GLY A 113 -2.46 0.18 -8.48
CA GLY A 113 -3.50 1.05 -9.03
C GLY A 113 -3.59 0.97 -10.57
N ALA A 114 -4.81 1.00 -11.11
CA ALA A 114 -5.06 1.22 -12.54
C ALA A 114 -6.23 2.19 -12.78
N ARG A 115 -6.11 3.10 -13.76
CA ARG A 115 -7.24 3.96 -14.23
C ARG A 115 -8.12 3.30 -15.29
N ASN A 116 -7.57 2.33 -16.01
CA ASN A 116 -8.22 1.68 -17.15
C ASN A 116 -7.68 0.25 -17.32
N LEU A 117 -8.32 -0.51 -18.19
CA LEU A 117 -7.96 -1.90 -18.46
C LEU A 117 -6.51 -2.04 -18.96
N GLY A 118 -6.05 -1.12 -19.81
CA GLY A 118 -4.68 -1.16 -20.33
C GLY A 118 -3.62 -1.03 -19.22
N GLU A 119 -3.82 -0.12 -18.26
CA GLU A 119 -2.99 -0.02 -17.06
C GLU A 119 -3.05 -1.31 -16.23
N ALA A 120 -4.26 -1.83 -15.99
CA ALA A 120 -4.44 -3.04 -15.18
C ALA A 120 -3.68 -4.23 -15.78
N LEU A 121 -3.81 -4.47 -17.09
CA LEU A 121 -3.14 -5.57 -17.78
C LEU A 121 -1.61 -5.42 -17.74
N ARG A 122 -1.08 -4.20 -17.85
CA ARG A 122 0.38 -3.97 -17.69
C ARG A 122 0.86 -4.26 -16.27
N ARG A 123 0.14 -3.81 -15.24
CA ARG A 123 0.49 -4.10 -13.84
C ARG A 123 0.43 -5.60 -13.54
N ILE A 124 -0.56 -6.31 -14.07
CA ILE A 124 -0.66 -7.77 -13.96
C ILE A 124 0.52 -8.45 -14.68
N ALA A 125 0.88 -8.00 -15.89
CA ALA A 125 2.02 -8.55 -16.64
C ALA A 125 3.36 -8.38 -15.89
N GLU A 126 3.49 -7.31 -15.11
CA GLU A 126 4.64 -7.07 -14.22
C GLU A 126 4.57 -7.87 -12.90
N GLY A 127 3.51 -8.63 -12.64
CA GLY A 127 3.38 -9.49 -11.46
C GLY A 127 2.44 -9.00 -10.36
N ALA A 128 1.59 -7.99 -10.60
CA ALA A 128 0.58 -7.59 -9.60
C ALA A 128 -0.44 -8.72 -9.36
N ALA A 129 -0.64 -9.07 -8.09
CA ALA A 129 -1.59 -10.11 -7.66
C ALA A 129 -3.00 -9.55 -7.42
N MET A 130 -3.11 -8.23 -7.25
CA MET A 130 -4.37 -7.52 -7.04
C MET A 130 -4.33 -6.16 -7.74
N ILE A 131 -5.46 -5.77 -8.32
CA ILE A 131 -5.64 -4.44 -8.91
C ILE A 131 -6.69 -3.68 -8.13
N ARG A 132 -6.41 -2.41 -7.84
CA ARG A 132 -7.38 -1.43 -7.34
C ARG A 132 -7.56 -0.32 -8.38
N THR A 133 -8.75 0.27 -8.45
CA THR A 133 -8.96 1.44 -9.31
C THR A 133 -8.24 2.65 -8.71
N LYS A 134 -7.62 3.46 -9.58
CA LYS A 134 -7.12 4.78 -9.18
C LYS A 134 -8.31 5.73 -9.15
N GLY A 135 -8.70 6.16 -7.95
CA GLY A 135 -9.57 7.33 -7.76
C GLY A 135 -8.75 8.59 -7.54
N GLU A 136 -9.36 9.60 -6.94
CA GLU A 136 -8.66 10.79 -6.44
C GLU A 136 -8.42 10.66 -4.93
N ALA A 137 -7.47 9.81 -4.53
CA ALA A 137 -7.21 9.54 -3.12
C ALA A 137 -7.03 10.84 -2.32
N GLY A 138 -7.76 10.98 -1.21
CA GLY A 138 -7.70 12.13 -0.31
C GLY A 138 -8.64 13.30 -0.63
N THR A 139 -9.49 13.21 -1.66
CA THR A 139 -10.50 14.27 -1.95
C THR A 139 -11.85 14.02 -1.27
N GLY A 140 -12.15 12.77 -0.91
CA GLY A 140 -13.46 12.38 -0.39
C GLY A 140 -14.55 12.23 -1.48
N ASN A 141 -14.18 12.32 -2.76
CA ASN A 141 -15.04 12.14 -3.92
C ASN A 141 -14.76 10.83 -4.66
#